data_AF-A0A972F5R1-F1
#
_entry.id   AF-A0A972F5R1-F1
#
_cell.length_a   1.000
_cell.length_b   1.000
_cell.length_c   1.000
_cell.angle_alpha   90.00
_cell.angle_beta   90.00
_cell.angle_gamma   90.00
#
_symmetry.space_group_name_H-M   'P 1'
#
loop_
_entity.id
_entity.type
_entity.pdbx_description
1 polymer ?
#
loop_
_entity_poly.entity_id
_entity_poly.type
_entity_poly.pdbx_seq_one_letter_code
_entity_poly.pdbx_strand_id
1 'polypeptide(L)'
;GTMLEAQKVSLITPYNLYEPIIKLIGEFEPVREPESIFLEEVEVSFFLEPEKIDKFEKSLQELSSGKVNPKYLEKDYLLKRLL
;
A
#
# COMPACT_ATOMS: atom_id res chain seq x y z
N GLY A 1 0.66 14.05 -20.20
CA GLY A 1 0.65 13.26 -18.96
C GLY A 1 1.25 11.91 -19.26
N THR A 2 2.31 11.54 -18.54
CA THR A 2 2.92 10.20 -18.62
C THR A 2 2.00 9.18 -17.95
N MET A 3 1.86 8.00 -18.55
CA MET A 3 1.16 6.88 -17.94
C MET A 3 2.17 6.13 -17.07
N LEU A 4 1.84 5.91 -15.80
CA LEU A 4 2.64 5.10 -14.89
C LEU A 4 1.94 3.76 -14.70
N GLU A 5 2.68 2.67 -14.90
CA GLU A 5 2.23 1.35 -14.46
C GLU A 5 2.25 1.31 -12.94
N ALA A 6 1.16 0.80 -12.36
CA ALA A 6 1.02 0.69 -10.93
C ALA A 6 0.35 -0.63 -10.56
N GLN A 7 0.90 -1.25 -9.52
CA GLN A 7 0.32 -2.40 -8.85
C GLN A 7 -0.64 -1.91 -7.76
N LYS A 8 -1.89 -2.38 -7.79
CA LYS A 8 -2.81 -2.16 -6.67
C LYS A 8 -2.48 -3.12 -5.53
N VAL A 9 -2.31 -2.55 -4.35
CA VAL A 9 -1.98 -3.27 -3.11
C VAL A 9 -3.12 -3.02 -2.12
N SER A 10 -3.62 -4.08 -1.49
CA SER A 10 -4.49 -3.99 -0.31
C SER A 10 -3.83 -4.71 0.86
N LEU A 11 -3.92 -4.15 2.06
CA LEU A 11 -3.50 -4.82 3.28
C LEU A 11 -4.52 -4.60 4.39
N ILE A 12 -4.62 -5.59 5.28
CA ILE A 12 -5.39 -5.49 6.52
C ILE A 12 -4.38 -5.35 7.65
N THR A 13 -4.48 -4.28 8.42
CA THR A 13 -3.60 -4.01 9.55
C THR A 13 -4.38 -3.85 10.84
N PRO A 14 -3.90 -4.42 11.96
CA PRO A 14 -4.38 -4.06 13.29
C PRO A 14 -4.27 -2.56 13.55
N TYR A 15 -5.22 -2.00 14.31
CA TYR A 15 -5.28 -0.56 14.60
C TYR A 15 -4.01 -0.03 15.29
N ASN A 16 -3.36 -0.81 16.14
CA ASN A 16 -2.12 -0.42 16.80
C ASN A 16 -0.91 -0.30 15.84
N LEU A 17 -0.98 -0.93 14.67
CA LEU A 17 0.04 -0.86 13.61
C LEU A 17 -0.36 0.06 12.46
N TYR A 18 -1.58 0.58 12.47
CA TYR A 18 -2.14 1.43 11.43
C TYR A 18 -1.29 2.68 11.16
N GLU A 19 -1.06 3.52 12.17
CA GLU A 19 -0.27 4.75 12.05
C GLU A 19 1.16 4.50 11.50
N PRO A 20 1.94 3.54 12.04
CA PRO A 20 3.22 3.17 11.45
C PRO A 20 3.13 2.71 9.99
N ILE A 21 2.14 1.89 9.63
CA ILE A 21 1.99 1.38 8.27
C ILE A 21 1.61 2.50 7.30
N ILE A 22 0.75 3.43 7.70
CA ILE A 22 0.39 4.59 6.89
C ILE A 22 1.59 5.52 6.63
N LYS A 23 2.47 5.69 7.62
CA LYS A 23 3.72 6.42 7.44
C LYS A 23 4.64 5.71 6.45
N LEU A 24 4.84 4.41 6.61
CA LEU A 24 5.62 3.59 5.68
C LEU A 24 5.09 3.70 4.25
N ILE A 25 3.77 3.54 4.05
CA ILE A 25 3.12 3.69 2.75
C ILE A 25 3.43 5.08 2.16
N GLY A 26 3.42 6.14 2.98
CA GLY A 26 3.73 7.51 2.54
C GLY A 26 5.12 7.72 1.95
N GLU A 27 6.12 6.95 2.38
CA GLU A 27 7.50 7.04 1.90
C GLU A 27 7.65 6.65 0.42
N PHE A 28 6.67 5.95 -0.14
CA PHE A 28 6.69 5.50 -1.53
C PHE A 28 5.91 6.40 -2.49
N GLU A 29 5.35 7.49 -1.99
CA GLU A 29 4.47 8.42 -2.71
C GLU A 29 3.32 7.74 -3.48
N PRO A 30 2.57 6.80 -2.87
CA PRO A 30 1.54 6.06 -3.59
C PRO A 30 0.28 6.90 -3.80
N VAL A 31 -0.53 6.49 -4.78
CA VAL A 31 -1.90 7.00 -4.92
C VAL A 31 -2.80 6.19 -3.99
N ARG A 32 -3.44 6.82 -3.01
CA ARG A 32 -4.24 6.14 -1.97
C ARG A 32 -5.72 6.11 -2.34
N GLU A 33 -6.38 5.01 -1.99
CA GLU A 33 -7.84 4.92 -1.99
C GLU A 33 -8.39 5.21 -0.58
N PRO A 34 -9.70 5.51 -0.44
CA PRO A 34 -10.34 5.68 0.85
C PRO A 34 -10.20 4.43 1.73
N GLU A 35 -9.90 4.62 3.01
CA GLU A 35 -9.74 3.55 4.00
C GLU A 35 -11.08 2.95 4.42
N SER A 36 -11.08 1.65 4.75
CA SER A 36 -12.22 0.99 5.39
C SER A 36 -11.85 0.52 6.79
N ILE A 37 -12.60 0.97 7.79
CA ILE A 37 -12.35 0.69 9.21
C ILE A 37 -13.28 -0.46 9.65
N PHE A 38 -12.70 -1.54 10.17
CA PHE A 38 -13.42 -2.72 10.65
C PHE A 38 -13.03 -3.05 12.09
N LEU A 39 -13.87 -2.66 13.08
CA LEU A 39 -13.67 -2.98 14.51
C LEU A 39 -12.25 -2.63 15.04
N GLU A 40 -11.30 -3.57 14.98
CA GLU A 40 -9.90 -3.48 15.46
C GLU A 40 -8.86 -3.54 14.33
N GLU A 41 -9.30 -3.65 13.08
CA GLU A 41 -8.48 -3.73 11.88
C GLU A 41 -8.87 -2.63 10.89
N VAL A 42 -7.90 -2.21 10.10
CA VAL A 42 -8.08 -1.22 9.03
C VAL A 42 -7.62 -1.85 7.73
N GLU A 43 -8.47 -1.81 6.72
CA GLU A 43 -8.07 -2.14 5.36
C GLU A 43 -7.57 -0.86 4.66
N VAL A 44 -6.36 -0.95 4.13
CA VAL A 44 -5.70 0.12 3.40
C VAL A 44 -5.42 -0.36 1.99
N SER A 45 -5.92 0.38 1.00
CA SER A 45 -5.66 0.12 -0.41
C SER A 45 -4.94 1.31 -1.07
N PHE A 46 -3.94 1.01 -1.88
CA PHE A 46 -3.14 2.02 -2.57
C PHE A 46 -2.52 1.46 -3.86
N PHE A 47 -2.03 2.35 -4.71
CA PHE A 47 -1.30 2.02 -5.92
C PHE A 47 0.18 2.34 -5.74
N LEU A 48 1.03 1.37 -6.09
CA LEU A 48 2.47 1.45 -5.98
C LEU A 48 3.12 1.13 -7.32
N GLU A 49 4.22 1.80 -7.65
CA GLU A 49 5.01 1.45 -8.85
C GLU A 49 5.64 0.05 -8.68
N PRO A 50 5.61 -0.83 -9.69
CA PRO A 50 6.09 -2.21 -9.57
C PRO A 50 7.52 -2.33 -9.03
N GLU A 51 8.42 -1.42 -9.43
CA GLU A 51 9.82 -1.38 -8.98
C GLU A 51 9.99 -1.11 -7.47
N LYS A 52 8.96 -0.57 -6.81
CA LYS A 52 8.98 -0.26 -5.38
C LYS A 52 8.46 -1.41 -4.50
N ILE A 53 7.86 -2.46 -5.09
CA ILE A 53 7.19 -3.56 -4.37
C ILE A 53 8.16 -4.29 -3.44
N ASP A 54 9.30 -4.77 -3.95
CA ASP A 54 10.25 -5.57 -3.15
C ASP A 54 10.76 -4.81 -1.91
N LYS A 55 10.97 -3.49 -2.06
CA LYS A 55 11.40 -2.62 -0.96
C LYS A 55 10.26 -2.42 0.05
N PHE A 56 9.05 -2.17 -0.44
CA PHE A 56 7.87 -2.03 0.40
C PHE A 56 7.61 -3.30 1.23
N GLU A 57 7.69 -4.48 0.61
CA GLU A 57 7.49 -5.76 1.31
C GLU A 57 8.47 -5.95 2.46
N LYS A 58 9.76 -5.72 2.20
CA LYS A 58 10.79 -5.86 3.25
C LYS A 58 10.52 -4.93 4.43
N SER A 59 10.27 -3.65 4.15
CA SER A 59 9.97 -2.67 5.20
C SER A 59 8.68 -3.02 5.96
N LEU A 60 7.65 -3.52 5.27
CA LEU A 60 6.38 -3.93 5.89
C LEU A 60 6.57 -5.16 6.80
N GLN A 61 7.37 -6.14 6.37
CA GLN A 61 7.67 -7.33 7.14
C GLN A 61 8.47 -6.99 8.41
N GLU A 62 9.48 -6.11 8.29
CA GLU A 62 10.26 -5.62 9.44
C GLU A 62 9.37 -4.85 10.42
N LEU A 63 8.55 -3.92 9.93
CA LEU A 63 7.68 -3.07 10.74
C LEU A 63 6.60 -3.87 11.46
N SER A 64 5.95 -4.80 10.76
CA SER A 64 4.85 -5.60 11.30
C SER A 64 5.30 -6.87 12.02
N SER A 65 6.61 -7.16 12.04
CA SER A 65 7.15 -8.46 12.48
C SER A 65 6.46 -9.63 11.77
N GLY A 66 6.17 -9.46 10.47
CA GLY A 66 5.47 -10.42 9.61
C GLY A 66 3.96 -10.62 9.89
N LYS A 67 3.35 -9.77 10.71
CA LYS A 67 1.91 -9.87 11.03
C LYS A 67 0.99 -9.32 9.95
N VAL A 68 1.51 -8.46 9.06
CA VAL A 68 0.72 -7.82 8.00
C VAL A 68 1.26 -8.28 6.66
N ASN A 69 0.37 -8.85 5.84
CA ASN A 69 0.71 -9.36 4.51
C ASN A 69 -0.07 -8.58 3.45
N PRO A 70 0.61 -7.99 2.46
CA PRO A 70 -0.04 -7.31 1.36
C PRO A 70 -0.68 -8.31 0.39
N LYS A 71 -1.80 -7.92 -0.20
CA LYS A 71 -2.45 -8.60 -1.32
C LYS A 71 -2.27 -7.76 -2.57
N TYR A 72 -1.71 -8.38 -3.60
CA TYR A 72 -1.57 -7.78 -4.93
C TYR A 72 -2.79 -8.11 -5.77
N LEU A 73 -3.51 -7.08 -6.19
CA LEU A 73 -4.73 -7.24 -6.97
C LEU A 73 -4.39 -7.22 -8.46
N GLU A 74 -4.86 -8.22 -9.20
CA GLU A 74 -4.57 -8.42 -10.62
C GLU A 74 -5.21 -7.34 -11.50
N LYS A 75 -4.58 -6.17 -11.61
CA LYS A 75 -4.58 -5.32 -12.81
C LYS A 75 -3.29 -4.50 -12.80
N ASP A 76 -2.57 -4.45 -13.91
CA ASP A 76 -1.65 -3.36 -14.17
C ASP A 76 -2.50 -2.10 -14.38
N TYR A 77 -2.47 -1.21 -13.39
CA TYR A 77 -3.21 0.05 -13.47
C TYR A 77 -2.35 1.07 -14.17
N LEU A 78 -2.88 1.70 -15.23
CA LEU A 78 -2.25 2.86 -15.83
C LEU A 78 -2.76 4.13 -15.14
N LEU A 79 -1.94 4.69 -14.25
CA LEU A 79 -2.24 5.96 -13.59
C LEU A 79 -1.84 7.12 -14.51
N LYS A 80 -2.79 8.02 -14.77
CA LYS A 80 -2.53 9.25 -15.51
C LYS A 80 -2.03 10.32 -14.54
N ARG A 81 -0.75 10.67 -14.63
CA ARG A 81 -0.21 11.82 -13.88
C ARG A 81 -0.76 13.12 -14.49
N LEU A 82 -1.61 13.82 -13.74
CA LEU A 82 -2.04 15.18 -14.07
C LEU A 82 -0.89 16.13 -13.72
N LEU A 83 0.02 16.33 -14.68
CA LEU A 83 0.99 17.43 -14.68
C LEU A 83 0.31 18.68 -15.24
#